data_AF-A0A1F8SNU7-F1
#
_entry.id   AF-A0A1F8SNU7-F1
#
_cell.length_a   1.000
_cell.length_b   1.000
_cell.length_c   1.000
_cell.angle_alpha   90.00
_cell.angle_beta   90.00
_cell.angle_gamma   90.00
#
_symmetry.space_group_name_H-M   'P 1'
#
loop_
_entity.id
_entity.type
_entity.pdbx_description
1 polymer ?
#
loop_
_entity_poly.entity_id
_entity_poly.type
_entity_poly.pdbx_seq_one_letter_code
_entity_poly.pdbx_strand_id
1 'polypeptide(L)' 'MSDKTFELSLITLSLIALLWIVLGGIFGILSITWVIITGLAVWIIGGGTLLYFWGKNYMSRI' A
#
# COMPACT_ATOMS: atom_id res chain seq x y z
N MET A 1 9.27 11.24 -10.43
CA MET A 1 8.81 9.85 -10.67
C MET A 1 8.05 9.85 -11.99
N SER A 2 8.28 8.88 -12.87
CA SER A 2 7.46 8.74 -14.08
C SER A 2 6.11 8.13 -13.72
N ASP A 3 5.11 8.35 -14.59
CA ASP A 3 3.75 7.85 -14.39
C ASP A 3 3.73 6.32 -14.24
N LYS A 4 4.58 5.62 -15.02
CA LYS A 4 4.69 4.17 -14.93
C LYS A 4 5.28 3.70 -13.60
N THR A 5 6.28 4.40 -13.08
CA THR A 5 6.83 4.08 -11.77
C THR A 5 5.78 4.32 -10.69
N PHE A 6 5.02 5.42 -10.76
CA PHE A 6 3.99 5.76 -9.78
C PHE A 6 2.90 4.69 -9.70
N GLU A 7 2.36 4.29 -10.86
CA GLU A 7 1.39 3.21 -10.99
C GLU A 7 1.93 1.90 -10.39
N LEU A 8 3.16 1.52 -10.76
CA LEU A 8 3.80 0.31 -10.24
C LEU A 8 4.00 0.38 -8.72
N SER A 9 4.35 1.54 -8.15
CA SER A 9 4.53 1.69 -6.71
C SER A 9 3.22 1.53 -5.95
N LEU A 10 2.11 2.06 -6.46
CA LEU A 10 0.78 1.87 -5.85
C LEU A 10 0.33 0.41 -5.91
N ILE A 11 0.54 -0.26 -7.05
CA ILE A 11 0.25 -1.69 -7.21
C ILE A 11 1.10 -2.51 -6.24
N THR A 12 2.41 -2.26 -6.21
CA THR A 12 3.36 -2.99 -5.35
C THR A 12 3.03 -2.79 -3.87
N LEU A 13 2.73 -1.56 -3.44
CA LEU A 13 2.31 -1.30 -2.06
C LEU A 13 1.04 -2.08 -1.70
N SER A 14 0.07 -2.10 -2.61
CA SER A 14 -1.20 -2.83 -2.40
C SER A 14 -0.97 -4.35 -2.30
N LEU A 15 -0.11 -4.91 -3.16
CA LEU A 15 0.27 -6.32 -3.11
C LEU A 15 1.02 -6.66 -1.81
N ILE A 16 1.94 -5.81 -1.36
CA ILE A 16 2.68 -6.02 -0.10
C ILE A 16 1.72 -5.99 1.09
N ALA A 17 0.80 -5.01 1.15
CA ALA A 17 -0.18 -4.92 2.22
C ALA A 17 -1.11 -6.16 2.25
N LEU A 18 -1.56 -6.61 1.09
CA LEU A 18 -2.36 -7.84 0.96
C LEU A 18 -1.57 -9.07 1.43
N LEU A 19 -0.32 -9.20 0.97
CA LEU A 19 0.55 -10.31 1.33
C LEU A 19 0.82 -10.35 2.84
N TRP A 20 1.04 -9.20 3.46
CA TRP A 20 1.18 -9.08 4.91
C TRP A 20 -0.05 -9.61 5.64
N ILE A 21 -1.25 -9.22 5.20
CA ILE A 21 -2.50 -9.66 5.85
C ILE A 21 -2.69 -11.17 5.73
N VAL A 22 -2.44 -11.73 4.54
CA VAL A 22 -2.56 -13.17 4.29
C VAL A 22 -1.53 -13.96 5.08
N LEU A 23 -0.25 -13.63 4.95
CA LEU A 23 0.83 -14.37 5.61
C LEU A 23 0.80 -14.16 7.14
N GLY A 24 0.56 -12.94 7.61
CA GLY A 24 0.46 -12.64 9.03
C GLY A 24 -0.70 -13.38 9.70
N GLY A 25 -1.82 -13.56 9.00
CA GLY A 25 -2.94 -14.37 9.44
C GLY A 25 -2.61 -15.87 9.47
N ILE A 26 -1.96 -16.40 8.44
CA ILE A 26 -1.58 -17.82 8.35
C ILE A 26 -0.55 -18.21 9.42
N PHE A 27 0.51 -17.39 9.56
CA PHE A 27 1.60 -17.69 10.49
C PHE A 27 1.30 -17.30 11.94
N GLY A 28 0.20 -16.57 12.20
CA GLY A 28 -0.20 -16.17 13.54
C GLY A 28 0.79 -15.23 14.24
N ILE A 29 1.51 -14.39 13.47
CA ILE A 29 2.56 -13.49 13.99
C ILE A 29 2.00 -12.51 15.03
N LEU A 30 0.77 -12.04 14.80
CA LEU A 30 -0.03 -11.24 15.73
C LEU A 30 -1.47 -11.79 15.71
N SER A 31 -2.32 -11.36 16.66
CA SER A 31 -3.76 -11.60 16.53
C SER A 31 -4.25 -11.07 15.18
N ILE A 32 -5.17 -11.77 14.54
CA ILE A 32 -5.68 -11.42 13.20
C ILE A 32 -6.15 -9.95 13.12
N THR A 33 -6.75 -9.43 14.19
CA THR A 33 -7.18 -8.03 14.30
C THR A 33 -6.02 -7.06 14.11
N TRP A 34 -4.90 -7.29 14.80
CA TRP A 34 -3.70 -6.45 14.70
C TRP A 34 -2.99 -6.59 13.34
N VAL A 35 -2.97 -7.79 12.76
CA VAL A 35 -2.43 -8.00 11.39
C VAL A 35 -3.19 -7.14 10.38
N ILE A 36 -4.53 -7.16 10.45
CA ILE A 36 -5.38 -6.36 9.56
C ILE A 36 -5.16 -4.86 9.80
N ILE A 37 -5.19 -4.40 11.06
CA ILE A 37 -5.00 -2.98 11.39
C ILE A 37 -3.66 -2.47 10.87
N THR A 38 -2.56 -3.19 11.12
CA THR A 38 -1.23 -2.77 10.69
C THR A 38 -1.07 -2.80 9.17
N GLY A 39 -1.60 -3.82 8.50
CA GLY A 39 -1.59 -3.89 7.03
C GLY A 39 -2.34 -2.71 6.39
N LEU A 40 -3.54 -2.39 6.91
CA LEU A 40 -4.32 -1.25 6.46
C LEU A 40 -3.64 0.08 6.78
N ALA A 41 -3.06 0.23 7.96
CA ALA A 41 -2.32 1.44 8.34
C ALA A 41 -1.16 1.71 7.38
N VAL A 42 -0.35 0.70 7.07
CA VAL A 42 0.75 0.82 6.11
C VAL A 42 0.23 1.16 4.72
N TRP A 43 -0.87 0.53 4.28
CA TRP A 43 -1.45 0.81 2.97
C TRP A 43 -1.97 2.25 2.85
N ILE A 44 -2.73 2.72 3.85
CA ILE A 44 -3.29 4.09 3.86
C ILE A 44 -2.16 5.13 3.94
N ILE A 45 -1.21 4.94 4.86
CA ILE A 45 -0.11 5.89 5.06
C ILE A 45 0.79 5.91 3.83
N GLY A 46 1.20 4.74 3.33
CA GLY A 46 2.05 4.63 2.14
C GLY A 46 1.36 5.15 0.89
N GLY A 47 0.10 4.77 0.67
CA GLY A 47 -0.69 5.19 -0.49
C GLY A 47 -0.98 6.67 -0.46
N GLY A 48 -1.36 7.20 0.72
CA GLY A 48 -1.55 8.63 0.94
C GLY A 48 -0.27 9.43 0.70
N THR A 49 0.88 8.94 1.17
CA THR A 49 2.19 9.56 0.91
C THR A 49 2.51 9.58 -0.57
N LEU A 50 2.30 8.47 -1.28
CA LEU A 50 2.50 8.38 -2.73
C LEU A 50 1.61 9.38 -3.47
N LEU A 51 0.32 9.44 -3.12
CA LEU A 51 -0.64 10.35 -3.73
C LEU A 51 -0.32 11.82 -3.43
N TYR A 52 0.10 12.13 -2.21
CA TYR A 52 0.42 13.49 -1.79
C TYR A 52 1.57 14.10 -2.62
N PHE A 53 2.64 13.34 -2.81
CA PHE A 53 3.83 13.83 -3.50
C PHE A 53 3.77 13.68 -5.03
N TRP A 54 3.14 12.62 -5.55
CA TRP A 54 3.18 12.32 -6.99
C TRP A 54 1.81 12.24 -7.68
N GLY A 55 0.72 12.07 -6.92
CA GLY A 55 -0.62 11.89 -7.47
C GLY A 55 -1.10 13.08 -8.31
N LYS A 56 -0.80 14.33 -7.90
CA LYS A 56 -1.19 15.53 -8.67
C LYS A 56 -0.58 15.55 -10.07
N ASN A 57 0.69 15.23 -10.19
CA ASN A 57 1.39 15.22 -11.48
C ASN A 57 0.89 14.09 -12.37
N TYR A 58 0.62 12.92 -11.81
CA TYR A 58 0.03 11.79 -12.52
C TYR A 58 -1.35 12.14 -13.07
N MET A 59 -2.25 12.64 -12.21
CA MET A 59 -3.63 12.99 -12.61
C MET A 59 -3.71 14.16 -13.58
N SER A 60 -2.77 15.11 -13.56
CA SER A 60 -2.75 16.22 -14.51
C SER A 60 -2.42 15.83 -15.96
N ARG A 61 -1.98 14.59 -16.17
CA ARG A 61 -1.55 14.06 -17.48
C ARG A 61 -2.57 13.08 -18.08
N ILE A 62 -3.64 12.79 -17.33
CA ILE A 62 -4.80 12.00 -17.75
C ILE A 62 -5.85 12.99 -18.28
#